data_AF-A0A658NRY9-F1
#
_entry.id   AF-A0A658NRY9-F1
#
_cell.length_a   1.000
_cell.length_b   1.000
_cell.length_c   1.000
_cell.angle_alpha   90.00
_cell.angle_beta   90.00
_cell.angle_gamma   90.00
#
_symmetry.space_group_name_H-M   'P 1'
#
loop_
_entity.id
_entity.type
_entity.pdbx_description
1 polymer ?
#
loop_
_entity_poly.entity_id
_entity_poly.type
_entity_poly.pdbx_seq_one_letter_code
_entity_poly.pdbx_strand_id
1 'polypeptide(L)'
;KGNKFGVAFADAPTLYRRAAALPNLRITGVACHIGSQLLDRAPIAEAAQKLRDLVEGLAADGIALEHIDLGGGLGIRYRDETPPPVAEYLAPLLEV
;
A
#
# COMPACT_ATOMS: atom_id res chain seq x y z
N LYS A 1 0.96 -15.71 11.24
CA LYS A 1 0.88 -15.73 9.76
C LYS A 1 2.17 -15.11 9.23
N GLY A 2 2.93 -15.83 8.40
CA GLY A 2 4.22 -15.35 7.88
C GLY A 2 4.04 -14.71 6.51
N ASN A 3 4.36 -13.42 6.42
CA ASN A 3 4.43 -12.73 5.13
C ASN A 3 5.63 -13.30 4.34
N LYS A 4 5.42 -13.67 3.08
CA LYS A 4 6.46 -14.31 2.25
C LYS A 4 7.50 -13.31 1.75
N PHE A 5 7.11 -12.05 1.59
CA PHE A 5 7.90 -10.98 1.00
C PHE A 5 7.64 -9.65 1.72
N GLY A 6 8.48 -8.66 1.41
CA GLY A 6 8.41 -7.31 1.96
C GLY A 6 9.38 -7.09 3.10
N VAL A 7 9.42 -5.85 3.56
CA VAL A 7 10.17 -5.42 4.74
C VAL A 7 9.20 -5.22 5.89
N ALA A 8 9.68 -5.30 7.13
CA ALA A 8 8.85 -4.91 8.26
C ALA A 8 8.47 -3.43 8.12
N PHE A 9 7.21 -3.10 8.36
CA PHE A 9 6.71 -1.74 8.16
C PHE A 9 7.49 -0.70 8.99
N ALA A 10 7.85 -1.06 10.22
CA ALA A 10 8.65 -0.23 11.11
C ALA A 10 10.07 0.08 10.57
N ASP A 11 10.62 -0.79 9.73
CA ASP A 11 11.96 -0.62 9.16
C ASP A 11 11.94 0.21 7.88
N ALA A 12 10.76 0.36 7.24
CA ALA A 12 10.65 1.04 5.95
C ALA A 12 11.25 2.45 5.96
N PRO A 13 10.92 3.37 6.92
CA PRO A 13 11.48 4.72 6.90
C PRO A 13 13.02 4.75 6.86
N THR A 14 13.67 3.93 7.67
CA THR A 14 15.14 3.84 7.72
C THR A 14 15.71 3.32 6.41
N LEU A 15 15.06 2.34 5.79
CA LEU A 15 15.50 1.79 4.50
C LEU A 15 15.38 2.80 3.37
N TYR A 16 14.27 3.56 3.31
CA TYR A 16 14.08 4.62 2.33
C TYR A 16 15.14 5.72 2.48
N ARG A 17 15.41 6.20 3.70
CA ARG A 17 16.47 7.19 3.95
C ARG A 17 17.84 6.69 3.50
N ARG A 18 18.17 5.43 3.82
CA ARG A 18 19.42 4.83 3.37
C ARG A 18 19.50 4.76 1.85
N ALA A 19 18.44 4.32 1.18
CA ALA A 19 18.40 4.21 -0.27
C ALA A 19 18.50 5.59 -0.95
N ALA A 20 17.90 6.64 -0.38
CA ALA A 20 17.97 8.01 -0.90
C ALA A 20 19.39 8.60 -0.81
N ALA A 21 20.20 8.15 0.15
CA ALA A 21 21.60 8.56 0.27
C ALA A 21 22.57 7.86 -0.70
N LEU A 22 22.10 6.85 -1.46
CA LEU A 22 22.94 6.09 -2.38
C LEU A 22 22.91 6.72 -3.78
N PRO A 23 24.07 7.12 -4.34
CA PRO A 23 24.12 7.94 -5.56
C PRO A 23 23.63 7.23 -6.83
N ASN A 24 23.53 5.90 -6.80
CA ASN A 24 23.12 5.08 -7.94
C ASN A 24 21.71 4.50 -7.80
N LEU A 25 20.95 4.91 -6.77
CA LEU A 25 19.57 4.48 -6.57
C LEU A 25 18.62 5.65 -6.72
N ARG A 26 17.54 5.44 -7.49
CA ARG A 26 16.38 6.32 -7.51
C ARG A 26 15.20 5.56 -6.97
N ILE A 27 14.70 6.01 -5.83
CA ILE A 27 13.45 5.51 -5.25
C ILE A 27 12.31 6.21 -5.98
N THR A 28 11.34 5.43 -6.47
CA THR A 28 10.23 5.96 -7.26
C THR A 28 8.87 5.67 -6.65
N GLY A 29 8.76 4.71 -5.72
CA GLY A 29 7.46 4.38 -5.13
C GLY A 29 7.52 3.32 -4.04
N VAL A 30 6.33 2.95 -3.59
CA VAL A 30 6.08 1.93 -2.57
C VAL A 30 4.98 0.98 -3.05
N ALA A 31 5.13 -0.30 -2.73
CA ALA A 31 4.13 -1.32 -3.00
C ALA A 31 3.74 -2.06 -1.72
N CYS A 32 2.44 -2.36 -1.57
CA CYS A 32 1.95 -3.29 -0.56
C CYS A 32 0.98 -4.30 -1.19
N HIS A 33 0.78 -5.43 -0.53
CA HIS A 33 -0.25 -6.38 -0.91
C HIS A 33 -0.79 -7.06 0.35
N ILE A 34 -2.08 -6.90 0.60
CA ILE A 34 -2.75 -7.37 1.81
C ILE A 34 -3.50 -8.70 1.63
N GLY A 35 -3.37 -9.31 0.45
CA GLY A 35 -3.98 -10.59 0.12
C GLY A 35 -4.99 -10.48 -1.03
N SER A 36 -5.55 -11.63 -1.40
CA SER A 36 -6.53 -11.76 -2.48
C SER A 36 -7.93 -11.99 -1.92
N GLN A 37 -8.94 -11.81 -2.77
CA GLN A 37 -10.33 -12.17 -2.48
C GLN A 37 -10.93 -11.38 -1.30
N LEU A 38 -10.64 -10.08 -1.26
CA LEU A 38 -11.18 -9.13 -0.30
C LEU A 38 -12.60 -8.75 -0.71
N LEU A 39 -13.56 -9.18 0.08
CA LEU A 39 -14.97 -8.82 -0.05
C LEU A 39 -15.33 -7.62 0.83
N ASP A 40 -14.45 -7.25 1.76
CA ASP A 40 -14.56 -6.06 2.59
C ASP A 40 -13.56 -5.01 2.11
N ARG A 41 -14.00 -3.75 2.09
CA ARG A 41 -13.20 -2.57 1.73
C ARG A 41 -12.39 -2.02 2.91
N ALA A 42 -12.76 -2.34 4.16
CA ALA A 42 -12.06 -1.83 5.33
C ALA A 42 -10.56 -2.16 5.35
N PRO A 43 -10.11 -3.40 5.00
CA PRO A 43 -8.69 -3.73 5.00
C PRO A 43 -7.85 -2.92 4.00
N ILE A 44 -8.38 -2.65 2.80
CA ILE A 44 -7.64 -1.87 1.79
C ILE A 44 -7.56 -0.39 2.18
N ALA A 45 -8.62 0.14 2.81
CA ALA A 45 -8.60 1.49 3.37
C ALA A 45 -7.57 1.64 4.50
N GLU A 46 -7.50 0.67 5.42
CA GLU A 46 -6.50 0.67 6.50
C GLU A 46 -5.07 0.59 5.94
N ALA A 47 -4.86 -0.22 4.90
CA ALA A 47 -3.57 -0.34 4.23
C ALA A 47 -3.16 0.98 3.54
N ALA A 48 -4.11 1.63 2.86
CA ALA A 48 -3.88 2.92 2.21
C ALA A 48 -3.54 4.01 3.22
N GLN A 49 -4.24 4.08 4.36
CA GLN A 49 -3.93 5.04 5.42
C GLN A 49 -2.51 4.86 5.94
N LYS A 50 -2.09 3.61 6.22
CA LYS A 50 -0.72 3.33 6.66
C LYS A 50 0.31 3.74 5.62
N LEU A 51 0.04 3.50 4.32
CA LEU A 51 0.95 3.94 3.26
C LEU A 51 1.01 5.46 3.14
N ARG A 52 -0.12 6.17 3.28
CA ARG A 52 -0.15 7.64 3.29
C ARG A 52 0.72 8.18 4.42
N ASP A 53 0.57 7.67 5.63
CA ASP A 53 1.37 8.12 6.78
C ASP A 53 2.88 7.90 6.54
N LEU A 54 3.25 6.77 5.94
CA LEU A 54 4.64 6.51 5.52
C LEU A 54 5.10 7.50 4.45
N VAL A 55 4.32 7.71 3.40
CA VAL A 55 4.64 8.61 2.27
C VAL A 55 4.80 10.04 2.75
N GLU A 56 3.90 10.54 3.61
CA GLU A 56 4.00 11.88 4.20
C GLU A 56 5.27 12.02 5.05
N GLY A 57 5.60 11.00 5.85
CA GLY A 57 6.83 10.98 6.63
C GLY A 57 8.09 11.02 5.75
N LEU A 58 8.10 10.26 4.65
CA LEU A 58 9.21 10.26 3.69
C LEU A 58 9.32 11.59 2.93
N ALA A 59 8.19 12.19 2.55
CA ALA A 59 8.17 13.49 1.91
C ALA A 59 8.74 14.59 2.81
N ALA A 60 8.45 14.54 4.12
CA ALA A 60 9.05 15.44 5.11
C ALA A 60 10.58 15.31 5.20
N ASP A 61 11.12 14.13 4.89
CA ASP A 61 12.55 13.86 4.79
C ASP A 61 13.15 14.21 3.40
N GLY A 62 12.36 14.81 2.50
CA GLY A 62 12.77 15.17 1.14
C GLY A 62 12.72 14.00 0.14
N ILE A 63 12.09 12.88 0.49
CA ILE A 63 11.96 11.69 -0.36
C ILE A 63 10.53 11.65 -0.93
N ALA A 64 10.34 12.30 -2.08
CA ALA A 64 9.06 12.29 -2.77
C ALA A 64 8.92 11.01 -3.62
N LEU A 65 7.84 10.26 -3.40
CA LEU A 65 7.49 9.08 -4.19
C LEU A 65 6.58 9.46 -5.36
N GLU A 66 6.81 8.85 -6.52
CA GLU A 66 6.05 9.09 -7.76
C GLU A 66 4.83 8.15 -7.87
N HIS A 67 4.88 6.96 -7.24
CA HIS A 67 3.79 6.00 -7.29
C HIS A 67 3.58 5.24 -5.97
N ILE A 68 2.31 4.91 -5.71
CA ILE A 68 1.86 4.05 -4.63
C ILE A 68 1.08 2.90 -5.26
N ASP A 69 1.50 1.67 -5.01
CA ASP A 69 0.85 0.45 -5.49
C ASP A 69 0.25 -0.32 -4.30
N LEU A 70 -1.08 -0.42 -4.25
CA LEU A 70 -1.81 -1.17 -3.22
C LEU A 70 -1.98 -2.66 -3.58
N GLY A 71 -1.47 -3.07 -4.74
CA GLY A 71 -1.57 -4.39 -5.29
C GLY A 71 -2.98 -4.74 -5.74
N GLY A 72 -3.18 -6.03 -6.04
CA GLY A 72 -4.51 -6.59 -6.21
C GLY A 72 -5.19 -6.88 -4.87
N GLY A 73 -6.42 -7.38 -4.93
CA GLY A 73 -7.12 -7.80 -3.71
C GLY A 73 -8.61 -7.89 -3.87
N LEU A 74 -9.21 -7.07 -4.73
CA LEU A 74 -10.65 -7.04 -5.00
C LEU A 74 -11.19 -8.45 -5.28
N GLY A 75 -12.13 -8.89 -4.43
CA GLY A 75 -12.76 -10.19 -4.58
C GLY A 75 -13.78 -10.25 -5.71
N ILE A 76 -13.93 -11.45 -6.28
CA ILE A 76 -14.95 -11.76 -7.28
C ILE A 76 -15.93 -12.80 -6.75
N ARG A 77 -17.13 -12.89 -7.32
CA ARG A 77 -18.10 -13.93 -6.92
C ARG A 77 -17.71 -15.28 -7.52
N TYR A 78 -17.49 -16.29 -6.68
CA TYR A 78 -17.28 -17.68 -7.14
C TYR A 78 -18.52 -18.54 -6.92
N ARG A 79 -19.29 -18.28 -5.87
CA ARG A 79 -20.49 -18.99 -5.49
C ARG A 79 -21.62 -18.00 -5.18
N ASP A 80 -21.92 -17.81 -3.92
CA ASP A 80 -22.99 -16.98 -3.37
C ASP A 80 -22.47 -15.72 -2.68
N GLU A 81 -21.16 -15.43 -2.79
CA GLU A 81 -20.59 -14.17 -2.30
C GLU A 81 -21.17 -12.97 -3.05
N THR A 82 -21.34 -11.85 -2.35
CA THR A 82 -21.77 -10.57 -2.95
C THR A 82 -20.61 -9.58 -2.83
N PRO A 83 -19.64 -9.59 -3.77
CA PRO A 83 -18.52 -8.66 -3.74
C PRO A 83 -19.04 -7.22 -3.89
N PRO A 84 -18.37 -6.24 -3.27
CA PRO A 84 -18.74 -4.85 -3.39
C PRO A 84 -18.59 -4.39 -4.85
N PRO A 85 -19.45 -3.48 -5.34
CA PRO A 85 -19.19 -2.79 -6.60
C PRO A 85 -17.80 -2.16 -6.57
N VAL A 86 -17.09 -2.20 -7.70
CA VAL A 86 -15.69 -1.69 -7.80
C VAL A 86 -15.59 -0.25 -7.29
N ALA A 87 -16.56 0.60 -7.63
CA ALA A 87 -16.59 1.99 -7.18
C ALA A 87 -16.68 2.09 -5.64
N GLU A 88 -17.50 1.26 -4.99
CA GLU A 88 -17.65 1.27 -3.52
C GLU A 88 -16.44 0.69 -2.80
N TYR A 89 -15.73 -0.25 -3.44
CA TYR A 89 -14.49 -0.80 -2.93
C TYR A 89 -13.35 0.23 -2.97
N LEU A 90 -13.27 1.00 -4.05
CA LEU A 90 -12.21 1.99 -4.27
C LEU A 90 -12.50 3.35 -3.64
N ALA A 91 -13.77 3.70 -3.38
CA ALA A 91 -14.16 4.99 -2.84
C ALA A 91 -13.33 5.44 -1.61
N PRO A 92 -13.08 4.57 -0.60
CA PRO A 92 -12.27 4.97 0.55
C PRO A 92 -10.87 5.43 0.17
N LEU A 93 -10.27 4.89 -0.89
CA LEU A 93 -8.91 5.23 -1.33
C LEU A 93 -8.77 6.64 -1.87
N LEU A 94 -9.88 7.28 -2.24
CA LEU A 94 -9.92 8.66 -2.71
C LEU A 94 -10.06 9.66 -1.56
N GLU A 95 -10.36 9.17 -0.36
CA GLU A 95 -10.55 9.99 0.85
C GLU A 95 -9.31 10.01 1.75
N VAL A 96 -8.32 9.16 1.45
CA VAL A 96 -7.05 9.04 2.18
C VAL A 96 -6.10 10.15 1.75
#